data_AF-A0A2V6Q8Y0-F1
#
_entry.id   AF-A0A2V6Q8Y0-F1
#
_cell.length_a   1.000
_cell.length_b   1.000
_cell.length_c   1.000
_cell.angle_alpha   90.00
_cell.angle_beta   90.00
_cell.angle_gamma   90.00
#
_symmetry.space_group_name_H-M   'P 1'
#
loop_
_entity.id
_entity.type
_entity.pdbx_description
1 polymer ?
#
loop_
_entity_poly.entity_id
_entity_poly.type
_entity_poly.pdbx_seq_one_letter_code
_entity_poly.pdbx_strand_id
1 'polypeptide(L)' 'MRSSLTAALALVLLAAAPVAGAPLDDLLAGLNLIALHGAAPAALALERLADGKTVALPQLRGRPVIVYFWATW' A
#
# COMPACT_ATOMS: atom_id res chain seq x y z
N MET A 1 1.77 -8.37 44.42
CA MET A 1 2.52 -7.88 43.23
C MET A 1 2.17 -8.59 41.92
N ARG A 2 1.63 -9.83 41.91
CA ARG A 2 1.26 -10.55 40.68
C ARG A 2 -0.01 -10.01 39.99
N SER A 3 -1.01 -9.54 40.74
CA SER A 3 -2.28 -9.05 40.19
C SER A 3 -2.19 -7.70 39.47
N SER A 4 -1.19 -6.88 39.83
CA SER A 4 -0.95 -5.57 39.21
C SER A 4 -0.41 -5.71 37.79
N LEU A 5 0.36 -6.79 37.53
CA LEU A 5 0.94 -7.07 36.22
C LEU A 5 -0.12 -7.56 35.22
N THR A 6 -1.06 -8.39 35.67
CA THR A 6 -2.20 -8.83 34.84
C THR A 6 -3.16 -7.70 34.52
N ALA A 7 -3.42 -6.80 35.48
CA ALA A 7 -4.25 -5.62 35.22
C ALA A 7 -3.61 -4.66 34.21
N ALA A 8 -2.29 -4.44 34.30
CA ALA A 8 -1.55 -3.62 33.35
C ALA A 8 -1.53 -4.24 31.94
N LEU A 9 -1.35 -5.56 31.84
CA LEU A 9 -1.36 -6.26 30.55
C LEU A 9 -2.74 -6.23 29.87
N ALA A 10 -3.81 -6.39 30.65
CA ALA A 10 -5.18 -6.30 30.16
C ALA A 10 -5.52 -4.88 29.66
N LEU A 11 -5.01 -3.83 30.32
CA LEU A 11 -5.21 -2.45 29.89
C LEU A 11 -4.47 -2.13 28.58
N VAL A 12 -3.26 -2.66 28.40
CA VAL A 12 -2.47 -2.51 27.16
C VAL A 12 -3.14 -3.25 25.99
N LEU A 13 -3.68 -4.45 26.22
CA LEU A 13 -4.44 -5.20 25.22
C LEU A 13 -5.77 -4.50 24.84
N LEU A 14 -6.40 -3.80 25.78
CA LEU A 14 -7.62 -3.03 25.53
C LEU A 14 -7.36 -1.72 24.77
N ALA A 15 -6.16 -1.14 24.93
CA ALA A 15 -5.72 0.07 24.24
C ALA A 15 -5.18 -0.19 22.82
N ALA A 16 -4.91 -1.45 22.46
CA ALA A 16 -4.64 -1.87 21.10
C ALA A 16 -5.94 -1.97 20.29
N ALA A 17 -6.73 -0.90 20.27
CA ALA A 17 -7.75 -0.75 19.25
C ALA A 17 -7.02 -0.77 17.90
N PRO A 18 -7.45 -1.60 16.92
CA PRO A 18 -6.95 -1.41 15.57
C PRO A 18 -7.28 0.03 15.21
N VAL A 19 -6.25 0.84 14.93
CA VAL A 19 -6.48 2.07 14.18
C VAL A 19 -7.12 1.58 12.89
N ALA A 20 -8.43 1.75 12.78
CA ALA A 20 -9.14 1.56 11.55
C ALA A 20 -8.55 2.59 10.60
N GLY A 21 -7.52 2.18 9.87
CA GLY A 21 -6.99 2.97 8.77
C GLY A 21 -8.17 3.34 7.88
N ALA A 22 -8.15 4.55 7.31
CA ALA A 22 -9.16 4.96 6.35
C ALA A 22 -9.34 3.82 5.33
N PRO A 23 -10.59 3.50 4.95
CA PRO A 23 -10.84 2.43 3.99
C PRO A 23 -9.99 2.70 2.75
N LEU A 24 -9.43 1.65 2.17
CA LEU A 24 -8.44 1.76 1.10
C LEU A 24 -8.93 2.69 -0.03
N ASP A 25 -10.22 2.64 -0.34
CA ASP A 25 -10.86 3.50 -1.34
C ASP A 25 -10.75 5.00 -1.02
N ASP A 26 -10.87 5.42 0.25
CA ASP A 26 -10.70 6.81 0.67
C ASP A 26 -9.24 7.28 0.48
N LEU A 27 -8.28 6.38 0.76
CA LEU A 27 -6.87 6.65 0.54
C LEU A 27 -6.55 6.76 -0.97
N LEU A 28 -7.10 5.86 -1.77
CA LEU A 28 -6.95 5.89 -3.23
C LEU A 28 -7.56 7.17 -3.82
N ALA A 29 -8.75 7.58 -3.34
CA ALA A 29 -9.38 8.83 -3.72
C ALA A 29 -8.51 10.05 -3.36
N GLY A 30 -7.96 10.09 -2.14
CA GLY A 30 -7.06 11.16 -1.71
C GLY A 30 -5.78 11.28 -2.56
N LEU A 31 -5.33 10.17 -3.15
CA LEU A 31 -4.17 10.11 -4.03
C LEU A 31 -4.51 10.24 -5.52
N ASN A 32 -5.79 10.47 -5.87
CA ASN A 32 -6.29 10.44 -7.25
C ASN A 32 -5.90 9.14 -8.00
N LEU A 33 -5.90 8.01 -7.31
CA LEU A 33 -5.61 6.70 -7.88
C LEU A 33 -6.91 5.99 -8.26
N ILE A 34 -6.93 5.41 -9.46
CA ILE A 34 -8.04 4.57 -9.91
C ILE A 34 -7.74 3.12 -9.56
N ALA A 35 -8.59 2.51 -8.74
CA ALA A 35 -8.50 1.09 -8.43
C ALA A 35 -8.87 0.24 -9.66
N LEU A 36 -8.06 -0.77 -9.99
CA LEU A 36 -8.38 -1.73 -11.04
C LEU A 36 -9.33 -2.86 -10.57
N HIS A 37 -9.71 -2.90 -9.28
CA HIS A 37 -10.66 -3.89 -8.73
C HIS A 37 -10.33 -5.35 -9.09
N GLY A 38 -9.05 -5.72 -9.10
CA GLY A 38 -8.59 -7.07 -9.43
C GLY A 38 -8.46 -7.37 -10.92
N ALA A 39 -8.78 -6.42 -11.81
CA ALA A 39 -8.45 -6.53 -13.23
C ALA A 39 -6.93 -6.56 -13.42
N ALA A 40 -6.45 -7.43 -14.30
CA ALA A 40 -5.05 -7.43 -14.68
C ALA A 40 -4.72 -6.13 -15.41
N PRO A 41 -3.68 -5.39 -15.01
CA PRO A 41 -3.24 -4.21 -15.75
C PRO A 41 -2.74 -4.62 -17.14
N ALA A 42 -2.87 -3.70 -18.10
CA ALA A 42 -2.26 -3.88 -19.42
C ALA A 42 -0.76 -4.12 -19.29
N ALA A 43 -0.18 -4.90 -20.21
CA ALA A 43 1.26 -5.09 -20.25
C ALA A 43 1.92 -3.74 -20.54
N LEU A 44 2.75 -3.28 -19.60
CA LEU A 44 3.58 -2.09 -19.75
C LEU A 44 5.03 -2.49 -19.52
N ALA A 45 5.88 -2.13 -20.47
CA ALA A 45 7.33 -2.28 -20.38
C ALA A 45 7.97 -0.95 -20.76
N LEU A 46 8.81 -0.42 -19.87
CA LEU A 46 9.50 0.85 -20.06
C LEU A 46 10.99 0.67 -19.76
N GLU A 47 11.81 1.44 -20.46
CA GLU A 47 13.22 1.55 -20.14
C GLU A 47 13.41 2.46 -18.92
N ARG A 48 14.15 2.00 -17.92
CA ARG A 48 14.47 2.81 -16.76
C ARG A 48 15.57 3.79 -17.11
N LEU A 49 15.28 5.08 -16.92
CA LEU A 49 16.19 6.19 -17.22
C LEU A 49 17.58 6.06 -16.56
N ALA A 50 17.65 5.51 -15.35
CA ALA A 50 18.90 5.45 -14.58
C ALA A 50 19.95 4.46 -15.13
N ASP A 51 19.51 3.35 -15.75
CA ASP A 51 20.41 2.25 -16.12
C ASP A 51 20.08 1.58 -17.48
N GLY A 52 19.09 2.10 -18.20
CA GLY A 52 18.66 1.58 -19.50
C GLY A 52 18.00 0.20 -19.44
N LYS A 53 17.73 -0.36 -18.25
CA LYS A 53 17.13 -1.68 -18.14
C LYS A 53 15.62 -1.61 -18.35
N THR A 54 15.09 -2.58 -19.09
CA THR A 54 13.64 -2.74 -19.23
C THR A 54 13.02 -3.20 -17.91
N VAL A 55 12.00 -2.48 -17.46
CA VAL A 55 11.12 -2.87 -16.35
C VAL A 55 9.74 -3.14 -16.91
N ALA A 56 9.20 -4.34 -16.64
CA ALA A 56 7.88 -4.74 -17.11
C ALA A 56 6.93 -5.04 -15.94
N LEU A 57 5.68 -4.59 -16.02
CA LEU A 57 4.67 -4.84 -14.97
C LEU A 57 4.50 -6.32 -14.60
N PRO A 58 4.53 -7.28 -15.54
CA PRO A 58 4.46 -8.71 -15.19
C PRO A 58 5.57 -9.21 -14.26
N GLN A 59 6.73 -8.54 -14.22
CA GLN A 59 7.84 -8.88 -13.33
C GLN A 59 7.61 -8.44 -11.88
N LEU A 60 6.63 -7.55 -11.63
CA LEU A 60 6.34 -6.97 -10.32
C LEU A 60 5.12 -7.61 -9.64
N ARG A 61 4.62 -8.74 -10.16
CA ARG A 61 3.47 -9.46 -9.59
C ARG A 61 3.70 -9.84 -8.12
N GLY A 62 2.61 -9.87 -7.36
CA GLY A 62 2.64 -10.15 -5.92
C GLY A 62 3.07 -8.95 -5.05
N ARG A 63 3.27 -7.78 -5.66
CA ARG A 63 3.65 -6.54 -4.98
C ARG A 63 2.68 -5.42 -5.35
N PRO A 64 2.30 -4.54 -4.41
CA PRO A 64 1.58 -3.32 -4.75
C PRO A 64 2.49 -2.39 -5.56
N VAL A 65 1.99 -1.85 -6.67
CA VAL A 65 2.72 -0.96 -7.59
C VAL A 65 1.83 0.23 -7.95
N ILE A 66 2.37 1.44 -7.89
CA ILE A 66 1.71 2.67 -8.37
C ILE A 66 2.33 3.05 -9.72
N VAL A 67 1.50 3.24 -10.74
CA VAL A 67 1.92 3.76 -12.05
C VAL A 67 1.40 5.19 -12.16
N TYR A 68 2.32 6.15 -12.25
CA TYR A 68 2.01 7.58 -12.28
C TYR A 68 2.48 8.20 -13.59
N PHE A 69 1.54 8.76 -14.36
CA PHE A 69 1.82 9.48 -15.60
C PHE A 69 1.95 10.97 -15.28
N TRP A 70 3.06 11.57 -15.70
CA TRP A 70 3.37 12.97 -15.42
C TRP A 70 4.17 13.58 -16.56
N ALA A 71 4.27 14.90 -16.56
CA ALA A 71 5.12 15.65 -17.48
C ALA A 71 5.71 16.88 -16.78
N THR A 72 6.81 17.39 -17.33
CA THR A 72 7.58 18.51 -16.74
C THR A 72 7.10 19.89 -17.18
N TRP A 73 6.22 19.97 -18.17
CA TRP A 73 5.79 21.23 -18.81
C TRP A 73 4.62 21.89 -18.09
#